data_AF-A0A2M7UTL4-F1
#
_entry.id   AF-A0A2M7UTL4-F1
#
_cell.length_a   1.000
_cell.length_b   1.000
_cell.length_c   1.000
_cell.angle_alpha   90.00
_cell.angle_beta   90.00
_cell.angle_gamma   90.00
#
_symmetry.space_group_name_H-M   'P 1'
#
loop_
_entity.id
_entity.type
_entity.pdbx_description
1 polymer ?
#
loop_
_entity_poly.entity_id
_entity_poly.type
_entity_poly.pdbx_seq_one_letter_code
_entity_poly.pdbx_strand_id
1 'polypeptide(L)'
;MTNRFEMPPQNHPPKQEAQGVESKVVEQIKEDLRDLFRSAENPIAILLQTMDTDEFKGVVSDEVANPVKAQLQALTFENEDDFVAKVIDVAMPVLEITKRGKKDAYKQEGREMFTEADMEATVAIIKESGAEKIYVVGNVGSGKTTFARELSRAVGFKNIDIDQWFQIFRQEQQREAADLKELLGYILQKEKPPFIINHADLLRQDLVQDADMVVFLNPKKEEQLKSRQLRTESGAEGEWQAVSADDYEKIAEQNLSKLDGFGSETKYSDEKSGTIVRVLKRP
;
A
#
# COMPACT_ATOMS: atom_id res chain seq x y z
N MET A 1 -49.91 -47.33 2.49
CA MET A 1 -49.66 -45.88 2.34
C MET A 1 -49.24 -45.34 3.70
N THR A 2 -47.93 -45.27 3.96
CA THR A 2 -47.37 -44.79 5.22
C THR A 2 -46.77 -43.41 4.98
N ASN A 3 -47.49 -42.37 5.44
CA ASN A 3 -47.01 -40.99 5.44
C ASN A 3 -45.83 -40.87 6.42
N ARG A 4 -44.62 -40.75 5.88
CA ARG A 4 -43.47 -40.20 6.61
C ARG A 4 -43.66 -38.69 6.71
N PHE A 5 -43.80 -38.18 7.92
CA PHE A 5 -43.61 -36.76 8.20
C PHE A 5 -42.16 -36.41 7.91
N GLU A 6 -41.91 -35.63 6.86
CA GLU A 6 -40.64 -34.95 6.65
C GLU A 6 -40.50 -33.84 7.70
N MET A 7 -39.42 -33.88 8.48
CA MET A 7 -39.04 -32.73 9.30
C MET A 7 -38.47 -31.64 8.38
N PRO A 8 -38.78 -30.36 8.63
CA PRO A 8 -38.19 -29.26 7.88
C PRO A 8 -36.67 -29.23 8.08
N PRO A 9 -35.90 -28.71 7.09
CA PRO A 9 -34.45 -28.64 7.16
C PRO A 9 -34.04 -27.88 8.43
N GLN A 10 -33.17 -28.51 9.21
CA GLN A 10 -32.52 -27.85 10.33
C GLN A 10 -31.75 -26.64 9.78
N ASN A 11 -32.20 -25.44 10.16
CA ASN A 11 -31.40 -24.23 10.01
C ASN A 11 -30.10 -24.47 10.77
N HIS A 12 -29.03 -24.80 10.04
CA HIS A 12 -27.70 -24.64 10.57
C HIS A 12 -27.54 -23.17 10.95
N PRO A 13 -27.17 -22.85 12.20
CA PRO A 13 -26.78 -21.48 12.51
C PRO A 13 -25.66 -21.06 11.55
N PRO A 14 -25.63 -19.78 11.11
CA PRO A 14 -24.53 -19.30 10.28
C PRO A 14 -23.22 -19.66 10.98
N LYS A 15 -22.29 -20.25 10.24
CA LYS A 15 -20.91 -20.49 10.70
C LYS A 15 -20.45 -19.20 11.37
N GLN A 16 -20.11 -19.27 12.65
CA GLN A 16 -19.41 -18.18 13.33
C GLN A 16 -18.21 -17.82 12.46
N GLU A 17 -18.27 -16.65 11.83
CA GLU A 17 -17.14 -16.10 11.08
C GLU A 17 -15.95 -16.02 12.04
N ALA A 18 -14.78 -16.42 11.56
CA ALA A 18 -13.58 -16.59 12.37
C ALA A 18 -13.32 -15.35 13.24
N GLN A 19 -13.28 -15.54 14.56
CA GLN A 19 -12.85 -14.51 15.50
C GLN A 19 -11.36 -14.26 15.31
N GLY A 20 -10.97 -13.07 14.83
CA GLY A 20 -9.56 -12.63 14.78
C GLY A 20 -9.18 -11.87 13.51
N VAL A 21 -7.95 -11.37 13.47
CA VAL A 21 -7.32 -10.79 12.27
C VAL A 21 -6.89 -11.94 11.35
N GLU A 22 -7.21 -11.86 10.05
CA GLU A 22 -6.79 -12.90 9.09
C GLU A 22 -5.26 -13.03 9.03
N SER A 23 -4.73 -14.26 8.93
CA SER A 23 -3.29 -14.52 8.93
C SER A 23 -2.53 -13.76 7.84
N LYS A 24 -3.13 -13.61 6.64
CA LYS A 24 -2.55 -12.83 5.54
C LYS A 24 -2.39 -11.36 5.89
N VAL A 25 -3.33 -10.79 6.64
CA VAL A 25 -3.27 -9.40 7.11
C VAL A 25 -2.18 -9.25 8.16
N VAL A 26 -2.02 -10.23 9.06
CA VAL A 26 -0.92 -10.23 10.03
C VAL A 26 0.44 -10.30 9.34
N GLU A 27 0.62 -11.17 8.35
CA GLU A 27 1.87 -11.26 7.57
C GLU A 27 2.17 -9.96 6.82
N GLN A 28 1.14 -9.27 6.33
CA GLN A 28 1.34 -7.93 5.79
C GLN A 28 1.85 -6.95 6.85
N ILE A 29 1.20 -6.88 8.02
CA ILE A 29 1.58 -5.92 9.05
C ILE A 29 3.03 -6.17 9.50
N LYS A 30 3.46 -7.42 9.58
CA LYS A 30 4.86 -7.76 9.88
C LYS A 30 5.82 -7.14 8.86
N GLU A 31 5.46 -7.16 7.59
CA GLU A 31 6.29 -6.62 6.51
C GLU A 31 6.33 -5.09 6.55
N ASP A 32 5.17 -4.45 6.76
CA ASP A 32 5.09 -3.01 6.95
C ASP A 32 5.93 -2.56 8.18
N LEU A 33 5.95 -3.38 9.26
CA LEU A 33 6.79 -3.14 10.43
C LEU A 33 8.30 -3.32 10.14
N ARG A 34 8.69 -4.30 9.31
CA ARG A 34 10.09 -4.45 8.86
C ARG A 34 10.53 -3.24 8.06
N ASP A 35 9.70 -2.77 7.14
CA ASP A 35 9.99 -1.59 6.33
C ASP A 35 10.11 -0.34 7.19
N LEU A 36 9.23 -0.18 8.18
CA LEU A 36 9.32 0.90 9.17
C LEU A 36 10.61 0.83 9.99
N PHE A 37 10.98 -0.36 10.50
CA PHE A 37 12.21 -0.57 11.26
C PHE A 37 13.46 -0.19 10.46
N ARG A 38 13.49 -0.53 9.16
CA ARG A 38 14.62 -0.24 8.26
C ARG A 38 14.68 1.22 7.82
N SER A 39 13.60 1.99 7.98
CA SER A 39 13.47 3.34 7.39
C SER A 39 13.44 4.45 8.44
N ALA A 40 12.91 4.20 9.64
CA ALA A 40 12.80 5.20 10.69
C ALA A 40 13.94 5.10 11.71
N GLU A 41 14.42 6.25 12.20
CA GLU A 41 15.37 6.31 13.32
C GLU A 41 14.74 5.82 14.63
N ASN A 42 13.45 6.09 14.80
CA ASN A 42 12.68 5.63 15.96
C ASN A 42 11.31 5.09 15.50
N PRO A 43 11.22 3.81 15.11
CA PRO A 43 9.98 3.23 14.60
C PRO A 43 8.85 3.21 15.65
N ILE A 44 9.17 3.11 16.94
CA ILE A 44 8.18 3.19 18.02
C ILE A 44 7.53 4.57 18.09
N ALA A 45 8.32 5.65 17.95
CA ALA A 45 7.76 7.01 17.95
C ALA A 45 6.76 7.22 16.79
N ILE A 46 7.02 6.62 15.62
CA ILE A 46 6.10 6.67 14.47
C ILE A 46 4.79 5.94 14.77
N LEU A 47 4.86 4.74 15.38
CA LEU A 47 3.67 3.98 15.78
C LEU A 47 2.84 4.77 16.80
N LEU A 48 3.48 5.35 17.81
CA LEU A 48 2.81 6.16 18.83
C LEU A 48 2.14 7.40 18.22
N GLN A 49 2.84 8.10 17.33
CA GLN A 49 2.29 9.26 16.60
C GLN A 49 1.08 8.86 15.74
N THR A 50 1.12 7.69 15.10
CA THR A 50 -0.02 7.17 14.32
C THR A 50 -1.25 6.97 15.22
N MET A 51 -1.05 6.45 16.43
CA MET A 51 -2.11 6.28 17.43
C MET A 51 -2.62 7.59 18.04
N ASP A 52 -2.00 8.74 17.74
CA ASP A 52 -2.45 10.07 18.17
C ASP A 52 -3.25 10.82 17.10
N THR A 53 -3.36 10.27 15.89
CA THR A 53 -4.17 10.84 14.80
C THR A 53 -5.67 10.78 15.10
N ASP A 54 -6.42 11.74 14.55
CA ASP A 54 -7.88 11.79 14.66
C ASP A 54 -8.54 10.58 14.01
N GLU A 55 -7.98 10.08 12.90
CA GLU A 55 -8.44 8.86 12.22
C GLU A 55 -8.38 7.65 13.16
N PHE A 56 -7.26 7.48 13.86
CA PHE A 56 -7.08 6.38 14.81
C PHE A 56 -8.03 6.50 16.01
N LYS A 57 -8.09 7.69 16.62
CA LYS A 57 -8.96 7.99 17.77
C LYS A 57 -10.45 7.86 17.45
N GLY A 58 -10.83 8.09 16.19
CA GLY A 58 -12.19 7.88 15.69
C GLY A 58 -12.61 6.41 15.67
N VAL A 59 -11.66 5.47 15.68
CA VAL A 59 -11.92 4.02 15.57
C VAL A 59 -11.60 3.27 16.86
N VAL A 60 -10.56 3.68 17.58
CA VAL A 60 -10.06 2.99 18.77
C VAL A 60 -10.18 3.89 19.99
N SER A 61 -10.85 3.41 21.04
CA SER A 61 -11.00 4.17 22.29
C SER A 61 -9.69 4.27 23.07
N ASP A 62 -9.57 5.34 23.87
CA ASP A 62 -8.44 5.56 24.77
C ASP A 62 -8.24 4.42 25.78
N GLU A 63 -9.32 3.73 26.18
CA GLU A 63 -9.26 2.58 27.08
C GLU A 63 -8.47 1.41 26.51
N VAL A 64 -8.52 1.22 25.18
CA VAL A 64 -7.74 0.19 24.47
C VAL A 64 -6.39 0.74 24.03
N ALA A 65 -6.35 1.99 23.56
CA ALA A 65 -5.15 2.59 23.00
C ALA A 65 -4.07 2.89 24.06
N ASN A 66 -4.45 3.42 25.23
CA ASN A 66 -3.48 3.88 26.24
C ASN A 66 -2.62 2.75 26.82
N PRO A 67 -3.16 1.56 27.16
CA PRO A 67 -2.34 0.42 27.59
C PRO A 67 -1.32 0.00 26.52
N VAL A 68 -1.74 -0.02 25.24
CA VAL A 68 -0.86 -0.38 24.11
C VAL A 68 0.24 0.68 23.93
N LYS A 69 -0.10 1.98 23.98
CA LYS A 69 0.88 3.07 23.93
C LYS A 69 1.93 2.94 25.04
N ALA A 70 1.51 2.68 26.27
CA ALA A 70 2.42 2.54 27.40
C ALA A 70 3.38 1.34 27.22
N GLN A 71 2.88 0.21 26.71
CA GLN A 71 3.70 -0.96 26.42
C GLN A 71 4.68 -0.72 25.26
N LEU A 72 4.23 -0.05 24.18
CA LEU A 72 5.10 0.33 23.06
C LEU A 72 6.21 1.30 23.52
N GLN A 73 5.90 2.27 24.38
CA GLN A 73 6.89 3.21 24.94
C GLN A 73 7.96 2.52 25.78
N ALA A 74 7.61 1.44 26.48
CA ALA A 74 8.55 0.65 27.28
C ALA A 74 9.26 -0.45 26.48
N LEU A 75 8.95 -0.60 25.19
CA LEU A 75 9.43 -1.71 24.38
C LEU A 75 10.92 -1.56 24.08
N THR A 76 11.66 -2.65 24.25
CA THR A 76 13.06 -2.77 23.83
C THR A 76 13.19 -3.96 22.89
N PHE A 77 14.04 -3.83 21.89
CA PHE A 77 14.25 -4.84 20.85
C PHE A 77 15.70 -4.87 20.40
N GLU A 78 16.17 -6.06 20.04
CA GLU A 78 17.59 -6.28 19.69
C GLU A 78 17.86 -6.19 18.20
N ASN A 79 16.87 -6.59 17.39
CA ASN A 79 16.97 -6.66 15.94
C ASN A 79 15.57 -6.54 15.31
N GLU A 80 15.52 -6.59 13.99
CA GLU A 80 14.29 -6.43 13.20
C GLU A 80 13.23 -7.49 13.54
N ASP A 81 13.58 -8.77 13.61
CA ASP A 81 12.60 -9.83 13.87
C ASP A 81 12.06 -9.75 15.32
N ASP A 82 12.91 -9.40 16.28
CA ASP A 82 12.50 -9.15 17.67
C ASP A 82 11.57 -7.93 17.79
N PHE A 83 11.88 -6.85 17.06
CA PHE A 83 11.00 -5.67 16.96
C PHE A 83 9.63 -6.07 16.42
N VAL A 84 9.58 -6.76 15.28
CA VAL A 84 8.32 -7.16 14.63
C VAL A 84 7.50 -8.05 15.56
N ALA A 85 8.11 -9.08 16.15
CA ALA A 85 7.43 -10.01 17.03
C ALA A 85 6.81 -9.31 18.24
N LYS A 86 7.60 -8.47 18.92
CA LYS A 86 7.16 -7.75 20.12
C LYS A 86 6.10 -6.69 19.82
N VAL A 87 6.23 -5.95 18.72
CA VAL A 87 5.22 -4.95 18.34
C VAL A 87 3.90 -5.62 17.99
N ILE A 88 3.91 -6.76 17.28
CA ILE A 88 2.68 -7.49 16.97
C ILE A 88 1.97 -7.96 18.24
N ASP A 89 2.71 -8.51 19.20
CA ASP A 89 2.17 -8.99 20.48
C ASP A 89 1.49 -7.85 21.26
N VAL A 90 2.18 -6.70 21.37
CA VAL A 90 1.67 -5.52 22.07
C VAL A 90 0.51 -4.86 21.33
N ALA A 91 0.57 -4.76 20.00
CA ALA A 91 -0.42 -4.04 19.20
C ALA A 91 -1.68 -4.86 18.88
N MET A 92 -1.70 -6.17 19.17
CA MET A 92 -2.82 -7.06 18.82
C MET A 92 -4.20 -6.53 19.23
N PRO A 93 -4.42 -5.97 20.45
CA PRO A 93 -5.74 -5.45 20.84
C PRO A 93 -6.25 -4.34 19.91
N VAL A 94 -5.35 -3.50 19.42
CA VAL A 94 -5.65 -2.41 18.49
C VAL A 94 -5.84 -2.96 17.06
N LEU A 95 -5.02 -3.93 16.66
CA LEU A 95 -5.12 -4.58 15.35
C LEU A 95 -6.46 -5.33 15.21
N GLU A 96 -6.94 -5.99 16.26
CA GLU A 96 -8.23 -6.67 16.29
C GLU A 96 -9.43 -5.74 16.11
N ILE A 97 -9.28 -4.45 16.39
CA ILE A 97 -10.31 -3.43 16.16
C ILE A 97 -10.15 -2.86 14.75
N THR A 98 -8.94 -2.40 14.42
CA THR A 98 -8.65 -1.67 13.18
C THR A 98 -8.61 -2.55 11.93
N LYS A 99 -8.42 -3.86 12.09
CA LYS A 99 -8.29 -4.85 11.01
C LYS A 99 -9.36 -5.94 11.04
N ARG A 100 -10.33 -5.87 11.95
CA ARG A 100 -11.44 -6.85 12.01
C ARG A 100 -12.18 -6.93 10.68
N GLY A 101 -12.42 -8.15 10.20
CA GLY A 101 -13.18 -8.38 8.96
C GLY A 101 -12.48 -7.89 7.68
N LYS A 102 -11.28 -7.31 7.78
CA LYS A 102 -10.46 -6.99 6.61
C LYS A 102 -9.85 -8.27 6.10
N LYS A 103 -10.20 -8.64 4.87
CA LYS A 103 -9.46 -9.64 4.09
C LYS A 103 -8.16 -9.00 3.59
N ASP A 104 -7.26 -9.79 3.01
CA ASP A 104 -6.10 -9.24 2.28
C ASP A 104 -6.55 -8.05 1.42
N ALA A 105 -6.25 -6.83 1.87
CA ALA A 105 -6.85 -5.62 1.31
C ALA A 105 -6.36 -5.35 -0.12
N TYR A 106 -5.37 -6.12 -0.56
CA TYR A 106 -4.56 -5.87 -1.74
C TYR A 106 -4.77 -6.92 -2.84
N LYS A 107 -5.15 -8.17 -2.49
CA LYS A 107 -5.59 -9.21 -3.44
C LYS A 107 -7.03 -9.62 -3.17
N GLN A 108 -7.96 -8.91 -3.79
CA GLN A 108 -9.37 -9.29 -3.77
C GLN A 108 -9.64 -10.27 -4.92
N GLU A 109 -10.23 -11.42 -4.62
CA GLU A 109 -10.62 -12.41 -5.63
C GLU A 109 -11.55 -11.78 -6.68
N GLY A 110 -11.24 -11.99 -7.96
CA GLY A 110 -12.02 -11.47 -9.09
C GLY A 110 -11.71 -10.02 -9.51
N ARG A 111 -10.65 -9.40 -8.99
CA ARG A 111 -10.17 -8.09 -9.45
C ARG A 111 -8.93 -8.24 -10.32
N GLU A 112 -8.99 -7.69 -11.54
CA GLU A 112 -7.86 -7.62 -12.47
C GLU A 112 -7.32 -6.19 -12.49
N MET A 113 -6.54 -5.82 -11.46
CA MET A 113 -5.84 -4.52 -11.40
C MET A 113 -4.56 -4.52 -12.22
N PHE A 114 -3.92 -5.69 -12.25
CA PHE A 114 -2.77 -6.09 -13.05
C PHE A 114 -2.80 -7.62 -13.12
N THR A 115 -2.08 -8.20 -14.07
CA THR A 115 -2.00 -9.64 -14.30
C THR A 115 -0.68 -10.23 -13.79
N GLU A 116 -0.61 -11.55 -13.67
CA GLU A 116 0.68 -12.23 -13.40
C GLU A 116 1.69 -11.96 -14.53
N ALA A 117 1.23 -11.87 -15.78
CA ALA A 117 2.07 -11.52 -16.92
C ALA A 117 2.65 -10.10 -16.81
N ASP A 118 1.88 -9.12 -16.29
CA ASP A 118 2.38 -7.78 -16.01
C ASP A 118 3.56 -7.83 -15.04
N MET A 119 3.43 -8.61 -13.96
CA MET A 119 4.46 -8.78 -12.94
C MET A 119 5.71 -9.46 -13.50
N GLU A 120 5.55 -10.59 -14.21
CA GLU A 120 6.64 -11.33 -14.82
C GLU A 120 7.41 -10.49 -15.84
N ALA A 121 6.70 -9.77 -16.71
CA ALA A 121 7.30 -8.87 -17.69
C ALA A 121 8.10 -7.75 -17.00
N THR A 122 7.52 -7.14 -15.96
CA THR A 122 8.19 -6.08 -15.19
C THR A 122 9.46 -6.59 -14.52
N VAL A 123 9.44 -7.78 -13.90
CA VAL A 123 10.62 -8.43 -13.31
C VAL A 123 11.69 -8.70 -14.36
N ALA A 124 11.31 -9.20 -15.54
CA ALA A 124 12.24 -9.47 -16.63
C ALA A 124 12.92 -8.18 -17.12
N ILE A 125 12.15 -7.10 -17.29
CA ILE A 125 12.66 -5.79 -17.74
C ILE A 125 13.62 -5.19 -16.72
N ILE A 126 13.35 -5.31 -15.41
CA ILE A 126 14.28 -4.84 -14.36
C ILE A 126 15.63 -5.56 -14.49
N LYS A 127 15.59 -6.88 -14.65
CA LYS A 127 16.80 -7.71 -14.79
C LYS A 127 17.58 -7.40 -16.08
N GLU A 128 16.88 -7.16 -17.18
CA GLU A 128 17.49 -6.84 -18.49
C GLU A 128 18.10 -5.43 -18.51
N SER A 129 17.38 -4.44 -18.00
CA SER A 129 17.78 -3.03 -18.04
C SER A 129 18.79 -2.65 -16.96
N GLY A 130 18.87 -3.41 -15.87
CA GLY A 130 19.66 -3.04 -14.69
C GLY A 130 19.09 -1.82 -13.95
N ALA A 131 17.79 -1.57 -14.06
CA ALA A 131 17.11 -0.48 -13.35
C ALA A 131 17.17 -0.70 -11.83
N GLU A 132 17.59 0.32 -11.08
CA GLU A 132 17.70 0.25 -9.61
C GLU A 132 16.69 1.17 -8.92
N LYS A 133 16.26 2.25 -9.59
CA LYS A 133 15.22 3.16 -9.11
C LYS A 133 13.93 2.99 -9.90
N ILE A 134 12.95 2.30 -9.33
CA ILE A 134 11.69 1.98 -10.02
C ILE A 134 10.54 2.75 -9.37
N TYR A 135 9.79 3.51 -10.17
CA TYR A 135 8.66 4.29 -9.67
C TYR A 135 7.36 3.67 -10.15
N VAL A 136 6.52 3.21 -9.22
CA VAL A 136 5.20 2.66 -9.50
C VAL A 136 4.15 3.76 -9.31
N VAL A 137 3.59 4.20 -10.43
CA VAL A 137 2.66 5.34 -10.51
C VAL A 137 1.32 4.91 -11.08
N GLY A 138 0.31 5.75 -10.93
CA GLY A 138 -1.05 5.42 -11.34
C GLY A 138 -2.09 6.09 -10.46
N ASN A 139 -3.32 6.14 -10.94
CA ASN A 139 -4.40 6.81 -10.23
C ASN A 139 -4.67 6.18 -8.86
N VAL A 140 -5.31 6.95 -8.00
CA VAL A 140 -5.72 6.46 -6.69
C VAL A 140 -6.58 5.20 -6.89
N GLY A 141 -6.15 4.08 -6.31
CA GLY A 141 -6.85 2.81 -6.45
C GLY A 141 -6.51 1.96 -7.63
N SER A 142 -5.45 2.27 -8.37
CA SER A 142 -4.91 1.42 -9.44
C SER A 142 -4.12 0.20 -8.96
N GLY A 143 -4.01 -0.05 -7.64
CA GLY A 143 -3.29 -1.20 -7.10
C GLY A 143 -1.79 -1.00 -6.91
N LYS A 144 -1.27 0.24 -6.99
CA LYS A 144 0.16 0.57 -6.82
C LYS A 144 0.82 -0.08 -5.62
N THR A 145 0.25 0.10 -4.42
CA THR A 145 0.82 -0.45 -3.18
C THR A 145 0.90 -1.98 -3.24
N THR A 146 -0.13 -2.63 -3.79
CA THR A 146 -0.12 -4.09 -4.03
C THR A 146 1.01 -4.48 -4.97
N PHE A 147 1.05 -3.84 -6.15
CA PHE A 147 1.99 -4.15 -7.21
C PHE A 147 3.44 -3.90 -6.78
N ALA A 148 3.73 -2.73 -6.20
CA ALA A 148 5.05 -2.34 -5.75
C ALA A 148 5.61 -3.32 -4.71
N ARG A 149 4.78 -3.76 -3.76
CA ARG A 149 5.15 -4.75 -2.75
C ARG A 149 5.42 -6.12 -3.35
N GLU A 150 4.57 -6.60 -4.25
CA GLU A 150 4.80 -7.88 -4.94
C GLU A 150 6.06 -7.85 -5.80
N LEU A 151 6.25 -6.74 -6.52
CA LEU A 151 7.44 -6.53 -7.34
C LEU A 151 8.69 -6.50 -6.48
N SER A 152 8.70 -5.76 -5.36
CA SER A 152 9.87 -5.66 -4.48
C SER A 152 10.25 -7.03 -3.91
N ARG A 153 9.28 -7.87 -3.54
CA ARG A 153 9.54 -9.26 -3.12
C ARG A 153 10.12 -10.10 -4.26
N ALA A 154 9.58 -9.96 -5.47
CA ALA A 154 10.02 -10.72 -6.62
C ALA A 154 11.46 -10.38 -7.06
N VAL A 155 11.90 -9.12 -6.87
CA VAL A 155 13.25 -8.67 -7.26
C VAL A 155 14.21 -8.47 -6.08
N GLY A 156 13.74 -8.58 -4.84
CA GLY A 156 14.53 -8.34 -3.63
C GLY A 156 14.89 -6.87 -3.38
N PHE A 157 14.05 -5.92 -3.85
CA PHE A 157 14.27 -4.48 -3.67
C PHE A 157 13.50 -3.95 -2.46
N LYS A 158 13.95 -2.83 -1.89
CA LYS A 158 13.21 -2.13 -0.84
C LYS A 158 11.92 -1.53 -1.40
N ASN A 159 10.79 -1.75 -0.73
CA ASN A 159 9.53 -1.09 -1.07
C ASN A 159 9.41 0.21 -0.27
N ILE A 160 9.10 1.30 -0.94
CA ILE A 160 8.93 2.63 -0.36
C ILE A 160 7.52 3.10 -0.72
N ASP A 161 6.64 3.08 0.27
CA ASP A 161 5.31 3.68 0.17
C ASP A 161 5.36 5.12 0.70
N ILE A 162 5.25 6.10 -0.20
CA ILE A 162 5.38 7.51 0.17
C ILE A 162 4.37 7.91 1.25
N ASP A 163 3.17 7.31 1.26
CA ASP A 163 2.12 7.63 2.24
C ASP A 163 2.62 7.36 3.67
N GLN A 164 3.44 6.32 3.87
CA GLN A 164 4.05 6.00 5.17
C GLN A 164 5.17 6.98 5.55
N TRP A 165 5.88 7.50 4.55
CA TRP A 165 7.01 8.39 4.76
C TRP A 165 6.63 9.79 5.22
N PHE A 166 5.37 10.21 5.05
CA PHE A 166 4.88 11.46 5.68
C PHE A 166 5.02 11.43 7.20
N GLN A 167 4.70 10.29 7.85
CA GLN A 167 4.85 10.18 9.31
C GLN A 167 6.33 10.13 9.72
N ILE A 168 7.15 9.40 8.97
CA ILE A 168 8.62 9.35 9.20
C ILE A 168 9.21 10.75 9.10
N PHE A 169 8.93 11.48 8.03
CA PHE A 169 9.37 12.86 7.85
C PHE A 169 8.90 13.77 8.99
N ARG A 170 7.61 13.70 9.32
CA ARG A 170 7.02 14.53 10.39
C ARG A 170 7.71 14.33 11.71
N GLN A 171 7.99 13.09 12.08
CA GLN A 171 8.75 12.81 13.28
C GLN A 171 10.17 13.35 13.15
N GLU A 172 10.92 12.92 12.14
CA GLU A 172 12.36 13.14 12.11
C GLU A 172 12.73 14.62 11.86
N GLN A 173 11.88 15.34 11.13
CA GLN A 173 12.03 16.77 10.84
C GLN A 173 11.25 17.68 11.80
N GLN A 174 10.42 17.11 12.69
CA GLN A 174 9.57 17.83 13.65
C GLN A 174 8.63 18.87 12.98
N ARG A 175 8.24 18.62 11.72
CA ARG A 175 7.30 19.44 10.93
C ARG A 175 6.73 18.64 9.76
N GLU A 176 5.63 19.09 9.18
CA GLU A 176 5.14 18.54 7.91
C GLU A 176 6.08 18.87 6.75
N ALA A 177 6.12 17.98 5.75
CA ALA A 177 6.67 18.30 4.45
C ALA A 177 5.79 19.37 3.78
N ALA A 178 6.42 20.37 3.16
CA ALA A 178 5.73 21.45 2.47
C ALA A 178 5.02 20.94 1.20
N ASP A 179 5.62 19.97 0.52
CA ASP A 179 5.07 19.32 -0.66
C ASP A 179 5.68 17.92 -0.87
N LEU A 180 5.16 17.20 -1.88
CA LEU A 180 5.64 15.87 -2.24
C LEU A 180 7.09 15.89 -2.77
N LYS A 181 7.54 17.01 -3.35
CA LYS A 181 8.91 17.15 -3.88
C LYS A 181 9.93 17.18 -2.74
N GLU A 182 9.63 17.92 -1.68
CA GLU A 182 10.44 17.92 -0.46
C GLU A 182 10.50 16.53 0.17
N LEU A 183 9.35 15.88 0.32
CA LEU A 183 9.30 14.53 0.88
C LEU A 183 10.10 13.52 0.05
N LEU A 184 9.94 13.53 -1.27
CA LEU A 184 10.71 12.66 -2.16
C LEU A 184 12.21 12.97 -2.07
N GLY A 185 12.59 14.25 -2.02
CA GLY A 185 13.98 14.66 -1.84
C GLY A 185 14.58 14.11 -0.53
N TYR A 186 13.80 14.11 0.55
CA TYR A 186 14.18 13.51 1.83
C TYR A 186 14.39 11.99 1.72
N ILE A 187 13.43 11.27 1.13
CA ILE A 187 13.50 9.83 0.89
C ILE A 187 14.76 9.48 0.12
N LEU A 188 15.02 10.17 -0.99
CA LEU A 188 16.17 9.90 -1.88
C LEU A 188 17.53 10.23 -1.27
N GLN A 189 17.58 11.08 -0.24
CA GLN A 189 18.80 11.32 0.54
C GLN A 189 19.06 10.19 1.55
N LYS A 190 18.00 9.64 2.12
CA LYS A 190 18.07 8.61 3.16
C LYS A 190 18.23 7.20 2.60
N GLU A 191 17.57 6.92 1.49
CA GLU A 191 17.49 5.60 0.87
C GLU A 191 18.45 5.46 -0.32
N LYS A 192 19.13 4.32 -0.38
CA LYS A 192 20.03 3.99 -1.50
C LYS A 192 19.39 2.95 -2.41
N PRO A 193 19.52 3.08 -3.74
CA PRO A 193 19.08 2.03 -4.66
C PRO A 193 19.77 0.68 -4.33
N PRO A 194 19.12 -0.46 -4.63
CA PRO A 194 17.88 -0.57 -5.39
C PRO A 194 16.60 -0.46 -4.55
N PHE A 195 15.62 0.28 -5.06
CA PHE A 195 14.32 0.47 -4.41
C PHE A 195 13.17 0.66 -5.40
N ILE A 196 11.94 0.49 -4.90
CA ILE A 196 10.69 0.72 -5.60
C ILE A 196 9.90 1.77 -4.81
N ILE A 197 9.62 2.93 -5.40
CA ILE A 197 8.80 3.98 -4.79
C ILE A 197 7.41 3.96 -5.41
N ASN A 198 6.36 4.03 -4.59
CA ASN A 198 4.98 4.11 -5.09
C ASN A 198 4.21 5.30 -4.52
N HIS A 199 3.50 6.01 -5.39
CA HIS A 199 2.57 7.10 -5.02
C HIS A 199 1.73 7.54 -6.22
N ALA A 200 0.55 8.13 -5.98
CA ALA A 200 -0.38 8.51 -7.06
C ALA A 200 0.10 9.73 -7.86
N ASP A 201 0.74 10.67 -7.18
CA ASP A 201 1.02 11.99 -7.72
C ASP A 201 2.42 12.20 -8.30
N LEU A 202 3.30 11.20 -8.24
CA LEU A 202 4.68 11.34 -8.73
C LEU A 202 4.72 11.79 -10.20
N LEU A 203 3.88 11.18 -11.04
CA LEU A 203 3.81 11.52 -12.45
C LEU A 203 3.14 12.89 -12.67
N ARG A 204 2.04 13.17 -11.96
CA ARG A 204 1.30 14.44 -12.07
C ARG A 204 2.15 15.64 -11.67
N GLN A 205 3.06 15.47 -10.72
CA GLN A 205 3.96 16.52 -10.23
C GLN A 205 5.34 16.52 -10.91
N ASP A 206 5.52 15.74 -11.99
CA ASP A 206 6.77 15.66 -12.76
C ASP A 206 7.99 15.21 -11.94
N LEU A 207 7.75 14.35 -10.93
CA LEU A 207 8.73 13.86 -9.96
C LEU A 207 9.31 12.48 -10.32
N VAL A 208 9.10 11.99 -11.55
CA VAL A 208 9.61 10.68 -12.01
C VAL A 208 10.95 10.77 -12.75
N GLN A 209 11.54 11.98 -12.84
CA GLN A 209 12.68 12.26 -13.72
C GLN A 209 13.97 11.54 -13.32
N ASP A 210 14.14 11.20 -12.04
CA ASP A 210 15.34 10.54 -11.53
C ASP A 210 15.20 9.02 -11.44
N ALA A 211 14.07 8.46 -11.86
CA ALA A 211 13.85 7.03 -11.94
C ALA A 211 14.63 6.42 -13.11
N ASP A 212 15.07 5.18 -12.95
CA ASP A 212 15.58 4.36 -14.07
C ASP A 212 14.42 3.75 -14.85
N MET A 213 13.29 3.50 -14.17
CA MET A 213 12.12 2.83 -14.73
C MET A 213 10.84 3.34 -14.08
N VAL A 214 9.79 3.51 -14.89
CA VAL A 214 8.45 3.87 -14.44
C VAL A 214 7.48 2.76 -14.82
N VAL A 215 6.72 2.29 -13.84
CA VAL A 215 5.59 1.38 -14.04
C VAL A 215 4.31 2.15 -13.81
N PHE A 216 3.53 2.36 -14.86
CA PHE A 216 2.24 3.03 -14.80
C PHE A 216 1.12 2.01 -14.77
N LEU A 217 0.33 2.03 -13.70
CA LEU A 217 -0.86 1.20 -13.54
C LEU A 217 -2.10 2.04 -13.82
N ASN A 218 -2.81 1.69 -14.90
CA ASN A 218 -4.03 2.36 -15.31
C ASN A 218 -5.17 1.36 -15.62
N PRO A 219 -5.65 0.62 -14.60
CA PRO A 219 -6.75 -0.30 -14.79
C PRO A 219 -8.03 0.45 -15.17
N LYS A 220 -8.99 -0.28 -15.70
CA LYS A 220 -10.28 0.28 -16.13
C LYS A 220 -10.97 1.03 -14.98
N LYS A 221 -11.70 2.09 -15.32
CA LYS A 221 -12.41 2.95 -14.36
C LYS A 221 -13.31 2.14 -13.44
N GLU A 222 -13.99 1.12 -13.95
CA GLU A 222 -14.86 0.24 -13.17
C GLU A 222 -14.10 -0.46 -12.04
N GLU A 223 -12.87 -0.90 -12.29
CA GLU A 223 -12.02 -1.51 -11.26
C GLU A 223 -11.57 -0.50 -10.21
N GLN A 224 -11.26 0.74 -10.62
CA GLN A 224 -10.91 1.81 -9.69
C GLN A 224 -12.12 2.23 -8.83
N LEU A 225 -13.33 2.25 -9.39
CA LEU A 225 -14.56 2.54 -8.66
C LEU A 225 -14.92 1.43 -7.66
N LYS A 226 -14.64 0.16 -7.97
CA LYS A 226 -14.77 -0.94 -6.99
C LYS A 226 -13.84 -0.74 -5.80
N SER A 227 -12.58 -0.32 -6.02
CA SER A 227 -11.67 0.09 -4.94
C SER A 227 -12.28 1.18 -4.06
N ARG A 228 -12.87 2.21 -4.70
CA ARG A 228 -13.49 3.34 -4.00
C ARG A 228 -14.65 2.88 -3.13
N GLN A 229 -15.58 2.10 -3.68
CA GLN A 229 -16.76 1.63 -2.96
C GLN A 229 -16.37 0.82 -1.71
N LEU A 230 -15.42 -0.10 -1.83
CA LEU A 230 -14.97 -0.92 -0.70
C LEU A 230 -14.28 -0.09 0.39
N ARG A 231 -13.53 0.95 0.00
CA ARG A 231 -12.90 1.86 0.97
C ARG A 231 -13.93 2.68 1.74
N THR A 232 -14.96 3.19 1.06
CA THR A 232 -16.13 3.83 1.68
C THR A 232 -16.84 2.88 2.65
N GLU A 233 -17.13 1.64 2.24
CA GLU A 233 -17.78 0.64 3.09
C GLU A 233 -16.94 0.28 4.33
N SER A 234 -15.61 0.35 4.22
CA SER A 234 -14.67 0.08 5.32
C SER A 234 -14.32 1.29 6.20
N GLY A 235 -14.85 2.48 5.89
CA GLY A 235 -14.52 3.73 6.58
C GLY A 235 -13.09 4.25 6.36
N ALA A 236 -12.36 3.70 5.37
CA ALA A 236 -10.97 4.06 5.06
C ALA A 236 -10.91 5.03 3.87
N GLU A 237 -11.65 6.14 3.99
CA GLU A 237 -11.96 7.03 2.85
C GLU A 237 -10.77 7.87 2.37
N GLY A 238 -9.77 8.17 3.21
CA GLY A 238 -8.51 8.85 2.86
C GLY A 238 -8.65 10.07 1.92
N GLU A 239 -7.60 10.38 1.14
CA GLU A 239 -7.60 11.49 0.17
C GLU A 239 -8.53 11.29 -1.06
N TRP A 240 -9.28 10.19 -1.12
CA TRP A 240 -10.08 9.80 -2.28
C TRP A 240 -11.30 10.68 -2.51
N GLN A 241 -11.74 11.39 -1.47
CA GLN A 241 -12.83 12.36 -1.56
C GLN A 241 -12.47 13.54 -2.47
N ALA A 242 -11.18 13.82 -2.69
CA ALA A 242 -10.72 14.93 -3.51
C ALA A 242 -10.85 14.68 -5.03
N VAL A 243 -11.08 13.43 -5.47
CA VAL A 243 -11.18 13.07 -6.89
C VAL A 243 -12.62 12.65 -7.25
N SER A 244 -13.25 13.42 -8.13
CA SER A 244 -14.57 13.05 -8.67
C SER A 244 -14.48 11.74 -9.46
N ALA A 245 -15.51 10.90 -9.37
CA ALA A 245 -15.61 9.70 -10.21
C ALA A 245 -15.53 10.03 -11.72
N ASP A 246 -15.99 11.22 -12.08
CA ASP A 246 -15.99 11.71 -13.47
C ASP A 246 -14.61 12.13 -13.95
N ASP A 247 -13.67 12.43 -13.05
CA ASP A 247 -12.32 12.89 -13.41
C ASP A 247 -11.34 11.74 -13.70
N TYR A 248 -11.70 10.48 -13.42
CA TYR A 248 -10.78 9.34 -13.55
C TYR A 248 -10.19 9.17 -14.95
N GLU A 249 -11.04 9.24 -15.98
CA GLU A 249 -10.62 9.12 -17.39
C GLU A 249 -9.73 10.30 -17.78
N LYS A 250 -10.13 11.53 -17.43
CA LYS A 250 -9.36 12.74 -17.69
C LYS A 250 -7.98 12.70 -17.03
N ILE A 251 -7.89 12.26 -15.77
CA ILE A 251 -6.61 12.12 -15.06
C ILE A 251 -5.76 11.03 -15.72
N ALA A 252 -6.37 9.90 -16.12
CA ALA A 252 -5.66 8.84 -16.82
C ALA A 252 -5.06 9.31 -18.16
N GLU A 253 -5.83 10.06 -18.97
CA GLU A 253 -5.36 10.66 -20.22
C GLU A 253 -4.22 11.66 -19.98
N GLN A 254 -4.34 12.53 -18.97
CA GLN A 254 -3.29 13.48 -18.60
C GLN A 254 -2.00 12.78 -18.15
N ASN A 255 -2.13 11.73 -17.34
CA ASN A 255 -1.00 10.94 -16.89
C ASN A 255 -0.33 10.20 -18.05
N LEU A 256 -1.10 9.60 -18.96
CA LEU A 256 -0.56 8.95 -20.15
C LEU A 256 0.18 9.94 -21.05
N SER A 257 -0.41 11.12 -21.29
CA SER A 257 0.22 12.18 -22.09
C SER A 257 1.54 12.66 -21.46
N LYS A 258 1.59 12.79 -20.13
CA LYS A 258 2.83 13.08 -19.41
C LYS A 258 3.85 11.95 -19.57
N LEU A 259 3.43 10.70 -19.40
CA LEU A 259 4.28 9.52 -19.56
C LEU A 259 4.91 9.48 -20.97
N ASP A 260 4.12 9.80 -22.01
CA ASP A 260 4.56 9.94 -23.40
C ASP A 260 5.59 11.05 -23.62
N GLY A 261 5.48 12.14 -22.85
CA GLY A 261 6.40 13.27 -22.91
C GLY A 261 7.79 12.98 -22.35
N PHE A 262 7.95 11.96 -21.50
CA PHE A 262 9.28 11.53 -21.05
C PHE A 262 9.94 10.71 -22.15
N GLY A 263 11.12 11.12 -22.62
CA GLY A 263 11.92 10.49 -23.69
C GLY A 263 12.42 9.07 -23.37
N SER A 264 11.48 8.18 -23.11
CA SER A 264 11.60 6.85 -22.55
C SER A 264 11.23 5.80 -23.60
N GLU A 265 11.74 4.58 -23.41
CA GLU A 265 11.36 3.44 -24.24
C GLU A 265 10.29 2.63 -23.51
N THR A 266 9.12 2.47 -24.13
CA THR A 266 8.11 1.51 -23.66
C THR A 266 8.61 0.11 -23.93
N LYS A 267 8.89 -0.64 -22.86
CA LYS A 267 9.35 -2.04 -22.94
C LYS A 267 8.20 -3.04 -22.84
N TYR A 268 7.10 -2.63 -22.22
CA TYR A 268 5.91 -3.46 -22.09
C TYR A 268 4.65 -2.60 -21.97
N SER A 269 3.55 -3.12 -22.52
CA SER A 269 2.21 -2.54 -22.41
C SER A 269 1.19 -3.66 -22.51
N ASP A 270 0.24 -3.71 -21.58
CA ASP A 270 -0.93 -4.60 -21.64
C ASP A 270 -2.19 -3.74 -21.68
N GLU A 271 -2.93 -3.80 -22.79
CA GLU A 271 -4.17 -3.03 -22.97
C GLU A 271 -5.30 -3.52 -22.06
N LYS A 272 -5.27 -4.80 -21.65
CA LYS A 272 -6.32 -5.39 -20.81
C LYS A 272 -6.25 -4.85 -19.39
N SER A 273 -5.04 -4.85 -18.81
CA SER A 273 -4.77 -4.35 -17.46
C SER A 273 -4.50 -2.84 -17.43
N GLY A 274 -4.08 -2.26 -18.56
CA GLY A 274 -3.61 -0.88 -18.64
C GLY A 274 -2.24 -0.67 -18.02
N THR A 275 -1.47 -1.73 -17.78
CA THR A 275 -0.10 -1.66 -17.26
C THR A 275 0.86 -1.22 -18.37
N ILE A 276 1.69 -0.22 -18.10
CA ILE A 276 2.75 0.24 -19.01
C ILE A 276 4.07 0.28 -18.25
N VAL A 277 5.12 -0.29 -18.83
CA VAL A 277 6.49 -0.26 -18.29
C VAL A 277 7.40 0.51 -19.23
N ARG A 278 8.05 1.54 -18.68
CA ARG A 278 9.01 2.36 -19.42
C ARG A 278 10.35 2.39 -18.73
N VAL A 279 11.41 2.22 -19.52
CA VAL A 279 12.79 2.42 -19.07
C VAL A 279 13.22 3.82 -19.51
N LEU A 280 13.68 4.62 -18.56
CA LEU A 280 14.15 5.98 -18.78
C LEU A 280 15.61 5.93 -19.23
N LYS A 281 15.95 6.70 -20.27
CA LYS A 281 17.34 6.83 -20.70
C LYS A 281 18.09 7.61 -19.63
N ARG A 282 19.14 7.02 -19.08
CA ARG A 282 20.08 7.75 -18.23
C ARG A 282 20.69 8.89 -19.06
N PRO A 283 20.69 10.14 -18.55
CA PRO A 283 21.34 11.26 -19.23
C PRO A 283 22.84 11.04 -19.42
#